data_AF-M5DET6-F1
#
_entry.id   AF-M5DET6-F1
#
_cell.length_a   1.000
_cell.length_b   1.000
_cell.length_c   1.000
_cell.angle_alpha   90.00
_cell.angle_beta   90.00
_cell.angle_gamma   90.00
#
_symmetry.space_group_name_H-M   'P 1'
#
loop_
_entity.id
_entity.type
_entity.pdbx_description
1 polymer ?
#
loop_
_entity_poly.entity_id
_entity_poly.type
_entity_poly.pdbx_seq_one_letter_code
_entity_poly.pdbx_strand_id
1 'polypeptide(L)'
;MFIQNLFNNNLIINNQFPFIQRHVKNTLASTHENHNIVSKAYTFSVLANKTSYLNPEINSFANKELVSRNLITKLINKYWQETIFLSQPNILSDLYSSQLQSDGLAVYKNRYKKFIFYFSKALISGRIETTLDQSKKINNINNNRAEIKYIWKKGFNFSQPRNFVKLKKQANYLTSSQLAVVKKLQQNKLPIFTIRNNFNQIIVTEPSYELISQQGLVDQIYQFYCNSIVRKTDNRLIHEALFFVNPEDIVEYQESIKNTYIDKSNCANFNIFATGLDFYYKLVKLSPLKVQFHLIPDFQELGNLIYKYQYKRNITFHSNQKYGKDFFQGQPVYILKSVSSKNKKTQQKKVINYNYSLNNNKNYEVVFLNYEVALLAWRKFVMQNNSYCLPSVPNMLVYNLEDFLKFYEQRENNDKKNLLFVPSQQSYKFIKNNVFNKSQQHIPQKFSKKFLRFQIIAKRIFWSLTSRQPTNL
;
A
#
# COMPACT_ATOMS: atom_id res chain seq x y z
N MET A 1 23.54 22.69 -16.88
CA MET A 1 24.22 21.39 -16.85
C MET A 1 23.59 20.48 -17.89
N PHE A 2 24.36 20.00 -18.87
CA PHE A 2 23.92 18.98 -19.83
C PHE A 2 24.33 17.61 -19.30
N ILE A 3 23.38 16.66 -19.25
CA ILE A 3 23.68 15.26 -18.91
C ILE A 3 23.83 14.51 -20.23
N GLN A 4 25.06 14.38 -20.72
CA GLN A 4 25.40 13.45 -21.79
C GLN A 4 25.89 12.14 -21.17
N ASN A 5 25.35 11.03 -21.68
CA ASN A 5 25.74 9.65 -21.37
C ASN A 5 25.49 9.17 -19.94
N LEU A 6 24.37 8.47 -19.75
CA LEU A 6 24.16 7.60 -18.59
C LEU A 6 24.69 6.16 -18.77
N PHE A 7 25.16 5.75 -19.95
CA PHE A 7 25.36 4.30 -20.21
C PHE A 7 26.61 3.86 -20.98
N ASN A 8 27.65 4.69 -21.13
CA ASN A 8 28.88 4.29 -21.84
C ASN A 8 30.11 4.05 -20.96
N ASN A 9 29.95 3.92 -19.64
CA ASN A 9 31.04 3.45 -18.80
C ASN A 9 30.80 1.99 -18.41
N ASN A 10 31.60 1.09 -19.00
CA ASN A 10 31.79 -0.28 -18.55
C ASN A 10 32.12 -0.31 -17.06
N LEU A 11 31.10 -0.42 -16.22
CA LEU A 11 31.23 -1.01 -14.90
C LEU A 11 31.04 -2.51 -15.10
N ILE A 12 32.16 -3.22 -15.15
CA ILE A 12 32.21 -4.67 -14.93
C ILE A 12 31.69 -4.89 -13.51
N ILE A 13 30.38 -5.11 -13.38
CA ILE A 13 29.80 -5.69 -12.18
C ILE A 13 30.00 -7.18 -12.36
N ASN A 14 30.97 -7.72 -11.63
CA ASN A 14 31.22 -9.15 -11.60
C ASN A 14 29.94 -9.92 -11.28
N ASN A 15 29.69 -10.91 -12.12
CA ASN A 15 28.63 -11.89 -12.04
C ASN A 15 28.55 -12.54 -10.65
N GLN A 16 27.42 -12.33 -9.97
CA GLN A 16 26.86 -13.31 -9.05
C GLN A 16 25.37 -13.36 -9.33
N PHE A 17 24.94 -14.33 -10.14
CA PHE A 17 23.68 -15.10 -10.09
C PHE A 17 23.54 -15.89 -11.41
N PRO A 18 23.03 -17.14 -11.37
CA PRO A 18 23.21 -18.12 -12.43
C PRO A 18 22.25 -17.90 -13.61
N PHE A 19 22.81 -18.13 -14.81
CA PHE A 19 22.14 -18.19 -16.10
C PHE A 19 20.95 -19.19 -16.09
N ILE A 20 19.78 -18.75 -16.54
CA ILE A 20 18.78 -19.63 -17.16
C ILE A 20 18.49 -19.07 -18.55
N GLN A 21 19.13 -19.64 -19.56
CA GLN A 21 18.77 -19.45 -20.96
C GLN A 21 17.54 -20.32 -21.27
N ARG A 22 16.45 -19.69 -21.72
CA ARG A 22 15.41 -20.38 -22.49
C ARG A 22 15.17 -19.62 -23.79
N HIS A 23 15.54 -20.27 -24.88
CA HIS A 23 15.17 -19.91 -26.24
C HIS A 23 13.64 -20.00 -26.40
N VAL A 24 13.01 -18.93 -26.90
CA VAL A 24 11.70 -19.02 -27.55
C VAL A 24 11.71 -18.17 -28.81
N LYS A 25 11.45 -18.85 -29.94
CA LYS A 25 11.28 -18.32 -31.28
C LYS A 25 10.01 -17.46 -31.38
N ASN A 26 10.08 -16.45 -32.25
CA ASN A 26 8.96 -15.59 -32.64
C ASN A 26 7.80 -16.40 -33.24
N THR A 27 6.58 -16.10 -32.80
CA THR A 27 5.37 -16.18 -33.62
C THR A 27 4.42 -15.05 -33.25
N LEU A 28 4.04 -14.28 -34.28
CA LEU A 28 2.99 -13.27 -34.26
C LEU A 28 1.62 -13.95 -34.14
N ALA A 29 0.80 -13.51 -33.17
CA ALA A 29 -0.65 -13.50 -33.30
C ALA A 29 -1.26 -12.55 -32.25
N SER A 30 -2.19 -11.72 -32.73
CA SER A 30 -3.03 -10.78 -32.00
C SER A 30 -3.93 -11.45 -30.96
N THR A 31 -4.15 -10.79 -29.81
CA THR A 31 -5.48 -10.47 -29.24
C THR A 31 -5.38 -9.76 -27.88
N HIS A 32 -6.18 -8.70 -27.75
CA HIS A 32 -6.79 -8.07 -26.57
C HIS A 32 -6.11 -8.04 -25.19
N GLU A 33 -5.91 -6.79 -24.75
CA GLU A 33 -5.95 -6.23 -23.39
C GLU A 33 -5.81 -7.19 -22.20
N ASN A 34 -4.65 -7.12 -21.56
CA ASN A 34 -4.53 -7.38 -20.13
C ASN A 34 -3.44 -6.49 -19.52
N HIS A 35 -3.81 -5.77 -18.45
CA HIS A 35 -2.90 -5.00 -17.61
C HIS A 35 -1.94 -5.93 -16.85
N ASN A 36 -0.83 -6.28 -17.50
CA ASN A 36 0.35 -6.80 -16.83
C ASN A 36 1.45 -5.74 -16.89
N ILE A 37 1.66 -5.05 -15.77
CA ILE A 37 2.85 -4.20 -15.57
C ILE A 37 4.02 -5.15 -15.32
N VAL A 38 4.50 -5.75 -16.41
CA VAL A 38 5.87 -6.27 -16.47
C VAL A 38 6.74 -5.05 -16.68
N SER A 39 7.65 -4.79 -15.74
CA SER A 39 8.72 -3.82 -15.88
C SER A 39 9.66 -4.26 -17.01
N LYS A 40 9.26 -4.03 -18.26
CA LYS A 40 10.16 -4.10 -19.40
C LYS A 40 11.18 -2.98 -19.23
N ALA A 41 12.42 -3.37 -18.97
CA ALA A 41 13.56 -2.47 -19.07
C ALA A 41 13.62 -1.97 -20.52
N TYR A 42 13.22 -0.73 -20.75
CA TYR A 42 13.39 -0.08 -22.05
C TYR A 42 14.86 0.25 -22.23
N THR A 43 15.55 -0.53 -23.06
CA THR A 43 16.86 -0.17 -23.58
C THR A 43 16.64 0.87 -24.68
N PHE A 44 16.91 2.15 -24.37
CA PHE A 44 16.97 3.21 -25.37
C PHE A 44 18.22 2.98 -26.23
N SER A 45 18.05 2.44 -27.43
CA SER A 45 19.08 2.49 -28.47
C SER A 45 18.95 3.83 -29.20
N VAL A 46 20.02 4.64 -29.17
CA VAL A 46 20.11 5.87 -29.94
C VAL A 46 20.94 5.56 -31.18
N LEU A 47 20.29 5.45 -32.34
CA LEU A 47 20.98 5.49 -33.62
C LEU A 47 21.52 6.91 -33.84
N ALA A 48 22.84 7.06 -33.81
CA ALA A 48 23.51 8.31 -34.13
C ALA A 48 23.67 8.43 -35.65
N ASN A 49 22.75 9.15 -36.31
CA ASN A 49 22.99 9.60 -37.68
C ASN A 49 23.82 10.89 -37.65
N LYS A 50 25.11 10.78 -37.99
CA LYS A 50 25.95 11.92 -38.36
C LYS A 50 25.45 12.46 -39.70
N THR A 51 24.79 13.60 -39.68
CA THR A 51 24.64 14.44 -40.88
C THR A 51 25.22 15.82 -40.58
N SER A 52 26.28 16.12 -41.32
CA SER A 52 27.04 17.37 -41.29
C SER A 52 26.50 18.30 -42.36
N TYR A 53 25.59 19.21 -41.99
CA TYR A 53 25.32 20.42 -42.77
C TYR A 53 25.20 21.60 -41.79
N LEU A 54 26.13 22.53 -41.93
CA LEU A 54 26.31 23.71 -41.07
C LEU A 54 25.40 24.84 -41.57
N ASN A 55 24.39 25.21 -40.78
CA ASN A 55 23.54 26.38 -41.04
C ASN A 55 24.14 27.65 -40.39
N PRO A 56 24.04 28.83 -41.05
CA PRO A 56 24.54 30.10 -40.51
C PRO A 56 23.79 30.64 -39.28
N GLU A 57 22.64 30.06 -38.92
CA GLU A 57 21.94 30.35 -37.66
C GLU A 57 22.75 29.96 -36.40
N ILE A 58 23.71 29.04 -36.54
CA ILE A 58 24.57 28.50 -35.46
C ILE A 58 25.45 29.61 -34.84
N ASN A 59 25.96 30.54 -35.66
CA ASN A 59 26.82 31.63 -35.19
C ASN A 59 26.03 32.70 -34.42
N SER A 60 24.73 32.85 -34.70
CA SER A 60 23.87 33.81 -33.98
C SER A 60 23.52 33.35 -32.56
N PHE A 61 23.55 32.04 -32.31
CA PHE A 61 23.37 31.46 -30.99
C PHE A 61 24.66 31.53 -30.16
N ALA A 62 25.82 31.32 -30.78
CA ALA A 62 27.13 31.38 -30.12
C ALA A 62 27.51 32.81 -29.65
N ASN A 63 27.03 33.84 -30.35
CA ASN A 63 27.38 35.24 -30.10
C ASN A 63 26.40 36.02 -29.20
N LYS A 64 25.34 35.40 -28.69
CA LYS A 64 24.52 36.04 -27.65
C LYS A 64 25.29 35.96 -26.31
N GLU A 65 25.29 37.02 -25.51
CA GLU A 65 25.67 36.92 -24.10
C GLU A 65 24.60 36.08 -23.38
N LEU A 66 24.83 34.76 -23.33
CA LEU A 66 23.81 33.78 -22.98
C LEU A 66 23.44 33.75 -21.48
N VAL A 67 24.09 34.56 -20.65
CA VAL A 67 23.71 34.79 -19.24
C VAL A 67 24.11 36.21 -18.82
N SER A 68 23.16 37.13 -18.69
CA SER A 68 23.39 38.42 -18.02
C SER A 68 23.73 38.17 -16.55
N ARG A 69 24.96 38.44 -16.14
CA ARG A 69 25.51 38.07 -14.82
C ARG A 69 25.23 39.13 -13.76
N ASN A 70 24.01 39.19 -13.25
CA ASN A 70 23.78 39.91 -11.99
C ASN A 70 24.47 39.13 -10.85
N LEU A 71 25.23 39.79 -9.98
CA LEU A 71 25.94 39.15 -8.85
C LEU A 71 25.00 38.28 -8.00
N ILE A 72 23.76 38.74 -7.80
CA ILE A 72 22.70 38.02 -7.12
C ILE A 72 22.37 36.71 -7.85
N THR A 73 22.23 36.72 -9.18
CA THR A 73 22.00 35.49 -9.96
C THR A 73 23.16 34.51 -9.88
N LYS A 74 24.41 35.00 -9.79
CA LYS A 74 25.60 34.16 -9.58
C LYS A 74 25.59 33.48 -8.21
N LEU A 75 25.19 34.21 -7.15
CA LEU A 75 25.04 33.64 -5.80
C LEU A 75 23.90 32.64 -5.72
N ILE A 76 22.74 32.96 -6.30
CA ILE A 76 21.59 32.06 -6.36
C ILE A 76 21.95 30.79 -7.14
N ASN A 77 22.60 30.88 -8.30
CA ASN A 77 23.02 29.70 -9.08
C ASN A 77 24.14 28.88 -8.40
N LYS A 78 25.02 29.54 -7.63
CA LYS A 78 26.09 28.85 -6.92
C LYS A 78 25.55 28.03 -5.75
N TYR A 79 24.67 28.62 -4.93
CA TYR A 79 24.26 28.04 -3.65
C TYR A 79 22.82 27.51 -3.60
N TRP A 80 21.89 28.06 -4.39
CA TRP A 80 20.45 27.84 -4.22
C TRP A 80 19.77 27.12 -5.39
N GLN A 81 20.26 27.26 -6.63
CA GLN A 81 19.64 26.63 -7.79
C GLN A 81 20.64 26.13 -8.82
N GLU A 82 20.29 25.06 -9.53
CA GLU A 82 21.03 24.49 -10.65
C GLU A 82 20.05 24.30 -11.80
N THR A 83 20.39 24.81 -12.99
CA THR A 83 19.56 24.56 -14.17
C THR A 83 20.10 23.34 -14.91
N ILE A 84 19.27 22.31 -14.99
CA ILE A 84 19.54 21.05 -15.67
C ILE A 84 18.86 21.13 -17.03
N PHE A 85 19.64 20.89 -18.09
CA PHE A 85 19.15 20.79 -19.45
C PHE A 85 19.29 19.33 -19.88
N LEU A 86 18.18 18.74 -20.28
CA LEU A 86 18.14 17.42 -20.89
C LEU A 86 17.82 17.63 -22.37
N SER A 87 18.76 17.29 -23.23
CA SER A 87 18.60 17.39 -24.69
C SER A 87 19.05 16.09 -25.34
N GLN A 88 18.66 15.91 -26.60
CA GLN A 88 19.31 14.94 -27.47
C GLN A 88 20.71 15.48 -27.83
N PRO A 89 21.76 14.63 -27.89
CA PRO A 89 23.07 15.06 -28.34
C PRO A 89 23.00 15.56 -29.78
N ASN A 90 23.48 16.78 -29.99
CA ASN A 90 23.66 17.41 -31.30
C ASN A 90 24.91 18.32 -31.26
N ILE A 91 25.44 18.66 -32.44
CA ILE A 91 26.67 19.46 -32.57
C ILE A 91 26.57 20.79 -31.80
N LEU A 92 25.39 21.41 -31.79
CA LEU A 92 25.13 22.65 -31.05
C LEU A 92 25.23 22.47 -29.53
N SER A 93 24.68 21.40 -28.99
CA SER A 93 24.76 21.05 -27.58
C SER A 93 26.16 20.65 -27.16
N ASP A 94 26.96 20.06 -28.07
CA ASP A 94 28.37 19.76 -27.85
C ASP A 94 29.19 21.05 -27.77
N LEU A 95 28.98 21.96 -28.72
CA LEU A 95 29.60 23.29 -28.72
C LEU A 95 29.24 24.06 -27.45
N TYR A 96 27.95 24.12 -27.11
CA TYR A 96 27.47 24.76 -25.89
C TYR A 96 28.05 24.11 -24.61
N SER A 97 28.13 22.79 -24.58
CA SER A 97 28.74 22.06 -23.46
C SER A 97 30.24 22.34 -23.35
N SER A 98 30.95 22.42 -24.47
CA SER A 98 32.37 22.75 -24.52
C SER A 98 32.63 24.19 -24.07
N GLN A 99 31.77 25.15 -24.47
CA GLN A 99 31.84 26.54 -24.04
C GLN A 99 31.57 26.68 -22.53
N LEU A 100 30.57 25.95 -21.99
CA LEU A 100 30.33 25.92 -20.56
C LEU A 100 31.49 25.29 -19.77
N GLN A 101 32.22 24.33 -20.36
CA GLN A 101 33.41 23.74 -19.76
C GLN A 101 34.60 24.70 -19.79
N SER A 102 34.84 25.40 -20.90
CA SER A 102 35.89 26.43 -21.02
C SER A 102 35.64 27.61 -20.08
N ASP A 103 34.38 28.01 -19.90
CA ASP A 103 33.97 29.09 -19.01
C ASP A 103 34.04 28.71 -17.51
N GLY A 104 34.42 27.47 -17.19
CA GLY A 104 34.49 26.98 -15.81
C GLY A 104 33.11 26.81 -15.14
N LEU A 105 32.03 26.80 -15.92
CA LEU A 105 30.66 26.65 -15.44
C LEU A 105 30.22 25.18 -15.33
N ALA A 106 30.83 24.29 -16.11
CA ALA A 106 30.61 22.85 -16.10
C ALA A 106 31.81 22.07 -15.51
N VAL A 107 32.28 22.44 -14.31
CA VAL A 107 33.42 21.79 -13.66
C VAL A 107 32.96 20.59 -12.82
N TYR A 108 32.87 19.41 -13.44
CA TYR A 108 32.42 18.21 -12.72
C TYR A 108 33.20 16.93 -13.08
N LYS A 109 34.54 16.90 -13.17
CA LYS A 109 35.24 15.58 -13.22
C LYS A 109 35.08 14.78 -11.92
N ASN A 110 35.31 15.41 -10.75
CA ASN A 110 35.13 14.76 -9.42
C ASN A 110 33.78 15.08 -8.74
N ARG A 111 33.16 16.22 -9.06
CA ARG A 111 31.88 16.64 -8.46
C ARG A 111 30.66 15.98 -9.12
N TYR A 112 30.80 15.39 -10.31
CA TYR A 112 29.69 14.79 -11.05
C TYR A 112 29.08 13.61 -10.30
N LYS A 113 29.91 12.71 -9.76
CA LYS A 113 29.42 11.57 -8.96
C LYS A 113 28.57 12.04 -7.78
N LYS A 114 29.01 13.09 -7.08
CA LYS A 114 28.29 13.70 -5.95
C LYS A 114 26.98 14.37 -6.40
N PHE A 115 26.99 15.08 -7.52
CA PHE A 115 25.79 15.65 -8.12
C PHE A 115 24.79 14.54 -8.51
N ILE A 116 25.22 13.54 -9.29
CA ILE A 116 24.38 12.43 -9.74
C ILE A 116 23.80 11.69 -8.54
N PHE A 117 24.59 11.47 -7.49
CA PHE A 117 24.11 10.89 -6.25
C PHE A 117 23.01 11.73 -5.57
N TYR A 118 23.19 13.05 -5.42
CA TYR A 118 22.15 13.88 -4.81
C TYR A 118 20.93 14.07 -5.72
N PHE A 119 21.14 14.13 -7.02
CA PHE A 119 20.09 14.26 -8.02
C PHE A 119 19.24 12.98 -8.08
N SER A 120 19.88 11.80 -8.14
CA SER A 120 19.18 10.52 -8.07
C SER A 120 18.45 10.36 -6.74
N LYS A 121 19.08 10.75 -5.62
CA LYS A 121 18.41 10.78 -4.31
C LYS A 121 17.20 11.71 -4.30
N ALA A 122 17.29 12.89 -4.91
CA ALA A 122 16.19 13.85 -5.00
C ALA A 122 15.04 13.36 -5.89
N LEU A 123 15.35 12.59 -6.95
CA LEU A 123 14.35 11.90 -7.77
C LEU A 123 13.65 10.79 -6.99
N ILE A 124 14.41 9.89 -6.33
CA ILE A 124 13.88 8.77 -5.55
C ILE A 124 13.02 9.28 -4.39
N SER A 125 13.46 10.32 -3.68
CA SER A 125 12.72 10.92 -2.56
C SER A 125 11.48 11.72 -2.98
N GLY A 126 11.21 11.87 -4.28
CA GLY A 126 10.09 12.68 -4.78
C GLY A 126 10.25 14.18 -4.55
N ARG A 127 11.47 14.65 -4.26
CA ARG A 127 11.82 16.09 -4.28
C ARG A 127 11.82 16.65 -5.69
N ILE A 128 12.07 15.80 -6.67
CA ILE A 128 11.97 16.12 -8.09
C ILE A 128 10.80 15.33 -8.63
N GLU A 129 9.74 16.02 -9.05
CA GLU A 129 8.60 15.41 -9.71
C GLU A 129 8.91 15.23 -11.19
N THR A 130 8.77 14.00 -11.68
CA THR A 130 8.78 13.68 -13.10
C THR A 130 7.36 13.35 -13.51
N THR A 131 6.65 14.30 -14.10
CA THR A 131 5.34 14.04 -14.70
C THR A 131 5.56 13.51 -16.11
N LEU A 132 5.59 12.19 -16.26
CA LEU A 132 5.38 11.56 -17.57
C LEU A 132 3.88 11.29 -17.68
N ASP A 133 3.10 12.38 -17.78
CA ASP A 133 1.64 12.32 -17.83
C ASP A 133 1.24 11.80 -19.23
N GLN A 134 1.20 10.47 -19.42
CA GLN A 134 0.82 9.83 -20.69
C GLN A 134 -0.58 10.22 -21.17
N SER A 135 -1.43 10.76 -20.29
CA SER A 135 -2.84 11.07 -20.56
C SER A 135 -3.11 12.53 -20.94
N LYS A 136 -2.14 13.46 -20.74
CA LYS A 136 -2.34 14.88 -21.06
C LYS A 136 -1.52 15.28 -22.28
N LYS A 137 -2.13 15.13 -23.45
CA LYS A 137 -1.73 15.75 -24.73
C LYS A 137 -0.33 15.36 -25.22
N ILE A 138 -0.15 14.10 -25.57
CA ILE A 138 0.92 13.68 -26.49
C ILE A 138 0.62 14.15 -27.93
N ASN A 139 -0.62 14.54 -28.24
CA ASN A 139 -1.02 14.86 -29.62
C ASN A 139 -0.49 16.20 -30.18
N ASN A 140 0.21 17.03 -29.39
CA ASN A 140 0.78 18.30 -29.87
C ASN A 140 2.28 18.45 -29.56
N ILE A 141 2.99 17.39 -29.16
CA ILE A 141 4.46 17.42 -29.16
C ILE A 141 4.90 17.13 -30.59
N ASN A 142 4.84 18.17 -31.43
CA ASN A 142 5.49 18.16 -32.72
C ASN A 142 6.95 17.70 -32.55
N ASN A 143 7.44 16.94 -33.53
CA ASN A 143 8.75 16.27 -33.64
C ASN A 143 10.01 17.17 -33.47
N ASN A 144 9.91 18.36 -32.88
CA ASN A 144 11.04 19.23 -32.63
C ASN A 144 11.61 18.99 -31.23
N ARG A 145 12.73 18.26 -31.19
CA ARG A 145 13.90 18.40 -30.28
C ARG A 145 13.63 19.23 -29.02
N ALA A 146 12.72 18.77 -28.16
CA ALA A 146 12.32 19.52 -26.98
C ALA A 146 13.41 19.37 -25.90
N GLU A 147 14.27 20.38 -25.78
CA GLU A 147 15.17 20.51 -24.64
C GLU A 147 14.34 20.72 -23.38
N ILE A 148 14.49 19.83 -22.39
CA ILE A 148 13.82 19.97 -21.11
C ILE A 148 14.72 20.81 -20.21
N LYS A 149 14.31 22.06 -19.96
CA LYS A 149 14.92 22.93 -18.96
C LYS A 149 14.26 22.70 -17.59
N TYR A 150 15.02 22.17 -16.64
CA TYR A 150 14.60 21.97 -15.27
C TYR A 150 15.39 22.86 -14.31
N ILE A 151 14.71 23.61 -13.45
CA ILE A 151 15.35 24.43 -12.40
C ILE A 151 15.31 23.63 -11.11
N TRP A 152 16.46 23.07 -10.72
CA TRP A 152 16.61 22.36 -9.46
C TRP A 152 17.03 23.31 -8.35
N LYS A 153 16.21 23.51 -7.32
CA LYS A 153 16.63 24.28 -6.15
C LYS A 153 17.44 23.38 -5.20
N LYS A 154 18.74 23.64 -5.08
CA LYS A 154 19.68 22.89 -4.24
C LYS A 154 19.20 22.90 -2.79
N GLY A 155 19.10 21.72 -2.19
CA GLY A 155 18.58 21.55 -0.83
C GLY A 155 17.07 21.33 -0.82
N PHE A 156 16.30 22.37 -0.49
CA PHE A 156 14.92 22.19 -0.03
C PHE A 156 13.89 21.94 -1.14
N ASN A 157 14.15 22.23 -2.42
CA ASN A 157 13.25 22.05 -3.57
C ASN A 157 11.74 21.98 -3.26
N PHE A 158 11.23 22.88 -2.41
CA PHE A 158 9.84 22.86 -1.98
C PHE A 158 8.99 23.43 -3.11
N SER A 159 8.03 22.63 -3.60
CA SER A 159 6.97 23.16 -4.46
C SER A 159 6.20 24.21 -3.68
N GLN A 160 5.96 25.39 -4.27
CA GLN A 160 5.14 26.42 -3.66
C GLN A 160 3.75 25.85 -3.33
N PRO A 161 3.24 26.03 -2.11
CA PRO A 161 1.97 25.44 -1.75
C PRO A 161 0.86 26.19 -2.49
N ARG A 162 0.00 25.45 -3.19
CA ARG A 162 -1.08 26.05 -4.00
C ARG A 162 -2.13 26.77 -3.14
N ASN A 163 -2.21 26.48 -1.84
CA ASN A 163 -3.16 27.07 -0.90
C ASN A 163 -2.60 27.12 0.53
N PHE A 164 -2.06 28.27 0.98
CA PHE A 164 -1.60 28.45 2.36
C PHE A 164 -2.74 28.41 3.41
N VAL A 165 -3.99 28.67 2.99
CA VAL A 165 -5.14 28.89 3.89
C VAL A 165 -5.82 27.59 4.36
N LYS A 166 -5.53 26.42 3.78
CA LYS A 166 -6.17 25.15 4.15
C LYS A 166 -5.41 24.33 5.21
N LEU A 167 -4.69 25.00 6.12
CA LEU A 167 -4.03 24.38 7.28
C LEU A 167 -5.00 23.89 8.37
N LYS A 168 -6.31 24.01 8.19
CA LYS A 168 -7.28 23.28 9.02
C LYS A 168 -6.99 21.79 8.85
N LYS A 169 -6.61 21.13 9.94
CA LYS A 169 -6.58 19.68 10.05
C LYS A 169 -7.99 19.21 9.70
N GLN A 170 -8.20 18.61 8.53
CA GLN A 170 -9.26 17.63 8.41
C GLN A 170 -8.84 16.51 9.34
N ALA A 171 -9.29 16.57 10.59
CA ALA A 171 -9.25 15.38 11.41
C ALA A 171 -10.12 14.37 10.65
N ASN A 172 -9.52 13.23 10.32
CA ASN A 172 -10.26 12.12 9.75
C ASN A 172 -11.34 11.78 10.79
N TYR A 173 -12.58 12.17 10.53
CA TYR A 173 -13.72 11.83 11.36
C TYR A 173 -14.56 10.83 10.59
N LEU A 174 -15.08 9.85 11.32
CA LEU A 174 -16.05 8.93 10.75
C LEU A 174 -17.34 9.67 10.45
N THR A 175 -17.94 9.37 9.30
CA THR A 175 -19.30 9.82 8.98
C THR A 175 -20.32 9.16 9.91
N SER A 176 -21.54 9.71 9.97
CA SER A 176 -22.64 9.11 10.75
C SER A 176 -22.97 7.68 10.31
N SER A 177 -22.93 7.40 8.99
CA SER A 177 -23.11 6.06 8.44
C SER A 177 -21.99 5.10 8.89
N GLN A 178 -20.74 5.55 8.86
CA GLN A 178 -19.59 4.77 9.32
C GLN A 178 -19.63 4.50 10.83
N LEU A 179 -20.04 5.48 11.63
CA LEU A 179 -20.26 5.31 13.06
C LEU A 179 -21.35 4.27 13.36
N ALA A 180 -22.43 4.26 12.59
CA ALA A 180 -23.48 3.25 12.72
C ALA A 180 -22.95 1.83 12.40
N VAL A 181 -22.14 1.69 11.34
CA VAL A 181 -21.47 0.41 11.00
C VAL A 181 -20.56 -0.02 12.14
N VAL A 182 -19.70 0.87 12.65
CA VAL A 182 -18.82 0.60 13.78
C VAL A 182 -19.60 0.09 15.00
N LYS A 183 -20.70 0.75 15.38
CA LYS A 183 -21.51 0.33 16.54
C LYS A 183 -22.07 -1.09 16.35
N LYS A 184 -22.50 -1.43 15.14
CA LYS A 184 -22.98 -2.79 14.81
C LYS A 184 -21.85 -3.81 14.85
N LEU A 185 -20.68 -3.49 14.31
CA LEU A 185 -19.50 -4.36 14.37
C LEU A 185 -19.04 -4.61 15.82
N GLN A 186 -19.11 -3.60 16.68
CA GLN A 186 -18.78 -3.72 18.10
C GLN A 186 -19.69 -4.69 18.86
N GLN A 187 -20.96 -4.77 18.48
CA GLN A 187 -21.91 -5.71 19.06
C GLN A 187 -21.59 -7.15 18.64
N ASN A 188 -21.12 -7.36 17.41
CA ASN A 188 -20.80 -8.66 16.86
C ASN A 188 -19.49 -9.27 17.37
N LYS A 189 -18.52 -8.44 17.76
CA LYS A 189 -17.21 -8.86 18.30
C LYS A 189 -16.50 -9.91 17.43
N LEU A 190 -16.59 -9.79 16.10
CA LEU A 190 -15.88 -10.68 15.20
C LEU A 190 -14.36 -10.52 15.38
N PRO A 191 -13.62 -11.59 15.73
CA PRO A 191 -12.17 -11.51 15.83
C PRO A 191 -11.48 -11.28 14.50
N ILE A 192 -10.40 -10.52 14.60
CA ILE A 192 -9.32 -10.43 13.63
C ILE A 192 -8.01 -10.35 14.40
N PHE A 193 -6.92 -10.81 13.80
CA PHE A 193 -5.65 -11.02 14.48
C PHE A 193 -4.57 -10.16 13.86
N THR A 194 -3.65 -9.66 14.69
CA THR A 194 -2.48 -8.93 14.22
C THR A 194 -1.32 -9.15 15.20
N ILE A 195 -0.10 -8.82 14.77
CA ILE A 195 1.09 -8.89 15.62
C ILE A 195 1.27 -7.55 16.32
N ARG A 196 1.53 -7.60 17.62
CA ARG A 196 1.98 -6.45 18.41
C ARG A 196 3.31 -6.72 19.09
N ASN A 197 4.03 -5.66 19.40
CA ASN A 197 5.15 -5.72 20.35
C ASN A 197 4.67 -5.61 21.81
N ASN A 198 5.60 -5.70 22.76
CA ASN A 198 5.34 -5.50 24.20
C ASN A 198 4.85 -4.08 24.56
N PHE A 199 5.07 -3.10 23.68
CA PHE A 199 4.54 -1.73 23.82
C PHE A 199 3.08 -1.61 23.37
N ASN A 200 2.42 -2.72 23.01
CA ASN A 200 1.09 -2.73 22.42
C ASN A 200 1.00 -1.95 21.10
N GLN A 201 2.09 -1.86 20.35
CA GLN A 201 2.11 -1.24 19.03
C GLN A 201 1.99 -2.33 17.97
N ILE A 202 1.17 -2.06 16.95
CA ILE A 202 1.02 -2.93 15.78
C ILE A 202 2.32 -2.87 14.98
N ILE A 203 2.76 -4.03 14.50
CA ILE A 203 3.91 -4.10 13.61
C ILE A 203 3.48 -3.69 12.21
N VAL A 204 4.24 -2.79 11.61
CA VAL A 204 3.99 -2.26 10.27
C VAL A 204 5.25 -2.47 9.45
N THR A 205 5.09 -2.86 8.19
CA THR A 205 6.20 -3.02 7.25
C THR A 205 6.55 -1.67 6.63
N GLU A 206 7.85 -1.45 6.46
CA GLU A 206 8.40 -0.26 5.82
C GLU A 206 8.76 -0.59 4.37
N PRO A 207 8.41 0.27 3.40
CA PRO A 207 8.76 0.02 2.01
C PRO A 207 10.28 0.17 1.77
N SER A 208 10.85 -0.68 0.93
CA SER A 208 12.32 -0.80 0.77
C SER A 208 13.02 0.46 0.30
N TYR A 209 12.34 1.38 -0.40
CA TYR A 209 12.95 2.64 -0.85
C TYR A 209 13.05 3.68 0.29
N GLU A 210 12.30 3.52 1.38
CA GLU A 210 12.34 4.44 2.52
C GLU A 210 13.70 4.33 3.24
N LEU A 211 14.22 3.09 3.37
CA LEU A 211 15.57 2.78 3.85
C LEU A 211 16.67 3.52 3.07
N ILE A 212 16.48 3.72 1.78
CA ILE A 212 17.43 4.39 0.87
C ILE A 212 17.29 5.93 0.97
N SER A 213 16.07 6.42 1.21
CA SER A 213 15.76 7.86 1.16
C SER A 213 15.95 8.60 2.50
N GLN A 214 15.78 7.93 3.65
CA GLN A 214 15.65 8.57 4.96
C GLN A 214 16.94 9.01 5.68
N GLN A 215 18.07 9.14 5.00
CA GLN A 215 19.34 9.34 5.72
C GLN A 215 19.72 10.80 6.04
N GLY A 216 18.88 11.80 5.71
CA GLY A 216 19.23 13.23 5.90
C GLY A 216 18.12 14.12 6.48
N LEU A 217 18.51 15.08 7.32
CA LEU A 217 17.60 16.08 7.92
C LEU A 217 16.78 16.85 6.88
N VAL A 218 17.38 17.16 5.73
CA VAL A 218 16.70 17.88 4.63
C VAL A 218 15.54 17.06 4.06
N ASP A 219 15.72 15.75 3.93
CA ASP A 219 14.69 14.85 3.42
C ASP A 219 13.54 14.73 4.45
N GLN A 220 13.85 14.69 5.76
CA GLN A 220 12.85 14.69 6.83
C GLN A 220 12.02 15.98 6.86
N ILE A 221 12.67 17.14 6.73
CA ILE A 221 11.97 18.44 6.66
C ILE A 221 11.10 18.50 5.39
N TYR A 222 11.59 17.98 4.26
CA TYR A 222 10.79 17.89 3.04
C TYR A 222 9.56 17.00 3.18
N GLN A 223 9.70 15.85 3.81
CA GLN A 223 8.57 14.98 4.11
C GLN A 223 7.57 15.68 5.04
N PHE A 224 8.03 16.36 6.08
CA PHE A 224 7.15 17.14 6.95
C PHE A 224 6.41 18.25 6.18
N TYR A 225 7.12 18.99 5.33
CA TYR A 225 6.56 20.03 4.48
C TYR A 225 5.48 19.49 3.54
N CYS A 226 5.75 18.36 2.87
CA CYS A 226 4.80 17.73 1.96
C CYS A 226 3.56 17.21 2.70
N ASN A 227 3.72 16.60 3.87
CA ASN A 227 2.60 16.05 4.64
C ASN A 227 1.73 17.15 5.25
N SER A 228 2.36 18.20 5.77
CA SER A 228 1.68 19.23 6.55
C SER A 228 1.12 20.35 5.68
N ILE A 229 1.86 20.76 4.63
CA ILE A 229 1.59 21.99 3.89
C ILE A 229 1.09 21.71 2.47
N VAL A 230 1.81 20.91 1.68
CA VAL A 230 1.44 20.67 0.27
C VAL A 230 0.31 19.63 0.17
N ARG A 231 0.22 18.72 1.14
CA ARG A 231 -0.71 17.57 1.16
C ARG A 231 -0.76 16.88 -0.21
N LYS A 232 0.42 16.60 -0.78
CA LYS A 232 0.47 15.78 -2.00
C LYS A 232 -0.14 14.42 -1.64
N THR A 233 -1.15 14.01 -2.39
CA THR A 233 -1.67 12.63 -2.39
C THR A 233 -0.68 11.72 -3.12
N ASP A 234 0.62 11.88 -2.86
CA ASP A 234 1.62 11.03 -3.45
C ASP A 234 1.49 9.67 -2.76
N ASN A 235 0.87 8.73 -3.48
CA ASN A 235 0.66 7.32 -3.11
C ASN A 235 1.96 6.54 -2.87
N ARG A 236 3.11 7.21 -2.80
CA ARG A 236 4.41 6.57 -2.83
C ARG A 236 4.74 5.92 -1.49
N LEU A 237 4.39 6.56 -0.37
CA LEU A 237 4.77 6.20 1.01
C LEU A 237 3.66 5.50 1.78
N ILE A 238 3.50 4.20 1.55
CA ILE A 238 2.53 3.37 2.24
C ILE A 238 3.27 2.34 3.08
N HIS A 239 3.30 2.56 4.39
CA HIS A 239 3.61 1.51 5.34
C HIS A 239 2.44 0.54 5.37
N GLU A 240 2.69 -0.77 5.42
CA GLU A 240 1.61 -1.76 5.38
C GLU A 240 1.48 -2.50 6.70
N ALA A 241 0.27 -2.50 7.25
CA ALA A 241 -0.08 -3.22 8.47
C ALA A 241 -1.05 -4.35 8.11
N LEU A 242 -0.74 -5.55 8.60
CA LEU A 242 -1.48 -6.76 8.27
C LEU A 242 -2.40 -7.20 9.41
N PHE A 243 -3.63 -7.54 9.04
CA PHE A 243 -4.65 -8.14 9.90
C PHE A 243 -5.12 -9.44 9.29
N PHE A 244 -5.32 -10.48 10.09
CA PHE A 244 -5.59 -11.83 9.62
C PHE A 244 -6.95 -12.28 10.14
N VAL A 245 -7.72 -12.97 9.30
CA VAL A 245 -9.01 -13.56 9.68
C VAL A 245 -8.82 -14.90 10.39
N ASN A 246 -7.85 -15.70 9.94
CA ASN A 246 -7.51 -16.99 10.51
C ASN A 246 -6.39 -16.88 11.56
N PRO A 247 -6.53 -17.47 12.76
CA PRO A 247 -5.47 -17.52 13.76
C PRO A 247 -4.25 -18.36 13.37
N GLU A 248 -4.39 -19.34 12.47
CA GLU A 248 -3.25 -20.17 12.05
C GLU A 248 -2.31 -19.39 11.11
N ASP A 249 -2.89 -18.67 10.15
CA ASP A 249 -2.13 -17.82 9.20
C ASP A 249 -1.28 -16.75 9.93
N ILE A 250 -1.78 -16.16 11.02
CA ILE A 250 -1.01 -15.19 11.83
C ILE A 250 0.11 -15.87 12.65
N VAL A 251 -0.08 -17.12 13.09
CA VAL A 251 0.95 -17.88 13.79
C VAL A 251 2.09 -18.19 12.84
N GLU A 252 1.78 -18.69 11.64
CA GLU A 252 2.77 -18.92 10.59
C GLU A 252 3.51 -17.63 10.22
N TYR A 253 2.78 -16.53 10.04
CA TYR A 253 3.39 -15.23 9.78
C TYR A 253 4.32 -14.79 10.92
N GLN A 254 3.91 -14.97 12.19
CA GLN A 254 4.75 -14.64 13.33
C GLN A 254 6.05 -15.47 13.36
N GLU A 255 5.97 -16.76 13.05
CA GLU A 255 7.14 -17.64 12.94
C GLU A 255 8.06 -17.23 11.80
N SER A 256 7.49 -16.88 10.64
CA SER A 256 8.27 -16.40 9.49
C SER A 256 9.10 -15.16 9.82
N ILE A 257 8.53 -14.19 10.56
CA ILE A 257 9.25 -13.00 11.02
C ILE A 257 10.38 -13.40 11.98
N LYS A 258 10.09 -14.28 12.95
CA LYS A 258 11.09 -14.73 13.93
C LYS A 258 12.27 -15.44 13.26
N ASN A 259 12.01 -16.22 12.21
CA ASN A 259 13.05 -16.95 11.48
C ASN A 259 13.87 -16.05 10.57
N THR A 260 13.25 -15.03 9.96
CA THR A 260 13.92 -14.13 9.01
C THR A 260 14.82 -13.11 9.72
N TYR A 261 14.41 -12.59 10.88
CA TYR A 261 15.14 -11.57 11.62
C TYR A 261 15.88 -12.18 12.81
N ILE A 262 17.10 -12.65 12.53
CA ILE A 262 17.98 -13.43 13.43
C ILE A 262 18.46 -12.62 14.66
N ASP A 263 18.34 -11.30 14.66
CA ASP A 263 18.64 -10.46 15.83
C ASP A 263 17.57 -10.65 16.93
N LYS A 264 17.78 -11.70 17.73
CA LYS A 264 16.89 -12.21 18.79
C LYS A 264 16.45 -11.16 19.83
N SER A 265 17.18 -10.05 19.99
CA SER A 265 16.91 -9.06 21.05
C SER A 265 15.64 -8.23 20.82
N ASN A 266 15.28 -7.93 19.55
CA ASN A 266 14.08 -7.16 19.22
C ASN A 266 12.89 -8.05 18.82
N CYS A 267 13.14 -9.23 18.23
CA CYS A 267 12.10 -10.14 17.73
C CYS A 267 11.47 -11.06 18.79
N ALA A 268 12.12 -11.24 19.95
CA ALA A 268 11.63 -12.11 21.03
C ALA A 268 10.31 -11.66 21.67
N ASN A 269 9.77 -10.50 21.28
CA ASN A 269 8.68 -9.81 21.96
C ASN A 269 7.41 -9.61 21.11
N PHE A 270 7.27 -10.36 20.02
CA PHE A 270 6.05 -10.35 19.21
C PHE A 270 4.97 -11.21 19.85
N ASN A 271 3.77 -10.65 19.99
CA ASN A 271 2.61 -11.31 20.55
C ASN A 271 1.44 -11.20 19.57
N ILE A 272 0.70 -12.28 19.41
CA ILE A 272 -0.56 -12.26 18.66
C ILE A 272 -1.60 -11.51 19.49
N PHE A 273 -2.27 -10.56 18.85
CA PHE A 273 -3.32 -9.77 19.42
C PHE A 273 -4.62 -9.98 18.66
N ALA A 274 -5.62 -10.51 19.36
CA ALA A 274 -6.99 -10.57 18.86
C ALA A 274 -7.68 -9.22 19.11
N THR A 275 -8.25 -8.65 18.07
CA THR A 275 -9.04 -7.42 18.09
C THR A 275 -10.37 -7.64 17.37
N GLY A 276 -11.29 -6.69 17.47
CA GLY A 276 -12.56 -6.73 16.74
C GLY A 276 -12.45 -6.18 15.33
N LEU A 277 -13.28 -6.66 14.41
CA LEU A 277 -13.40 -6.11 13.05
C LEU A 277 -13.74 -4.60 13.06
N ASP A 278 -14.45 -4.13 14.09
CA ASP A 278 -14.74 -2.70 14.28
C ASP A 278 -13.47 -1.86 14.42
N PHE A 279 -12.43 -2.39 15.05
CA PHE A 279 -11.16 -1.71 15.23
C PHE A 279 -10.41 -1.60 13.91
N TYR A 280 -10.32 -2.69 13.14
CA TYR A 280 -9.75 -2.64 11.79
C TYR A 280 -10.52 -1.69 10.88
N TYR A 281 -11.85 -1.75 10.89
CA TYR A 281 -12.67 -0.85 10.10
C TYR A 281 -12.40 0.63 10.44
N LYS A 282 -12.27 0.97 11.73
CA LYS A 282 -11.86 2.31 12.16
C LYS A 282 -10.48 2.68 11.61
N LEU A 283 -9.50 1.78 11.72
CA LEU A 283 -8.15 2.04 11.23
C LEU A 283 -8.15 2.32 9.73
N VAL A 284 -8.83 1.51 8.91
CA VAL A 284 -8.95 1.73 7.46
C VAL A 284 -9.57 3.08 7.13
N LYS A 285 -10.61 3.50 7.86
CA LYS A 285 -11.32 4.77 7.59
C LYS A 285 -10.62 6.00 8.16
N LEU A 286 -9.87 5.86 9.25
CA LEU A 286 -9.21 6.94 9.96
C LEU A 286 -7.72 7.08 9.63
N SER A 287 -7.15 6.10 8.94
CA SER A 287 -5.70 6.01 8.70
C SER A 287 -5.10 7.31 8.18
N PRO A 288 -3.93 7.73 8.66
CA PRO A 288 -3.15 8.73 7.94
C PRO A 288 -2.83 8.23 6.54
N LEU A 289 -2.67 9.14 5.58
CA LEU A 289 -2.38 8.86 4.15
C LEU A 289 -1.16 7.95 3.89
N LYS A 290 -0.38 7.61 4.93
CA LYS A 290 0.87 6.86 4.84
C LYS A 290 0.84 5.44 5.40
N VAL A 291 -0.29 4.98 5.92
CA VAL A 291 -0.43 3.60 6.41
C VAL A 291 -1.61 2.95 5.73
N GLN A 292 -1.39 1.81 5.09
CA GLN A 292 -2.44 0.97 4.56
C GLN A 292 -2.62 -0.25 5.45
N PHE A 293 -3.87 -0.50 5.78
CA PHE A 293 -4.27 -1.65 6.58
C PHE A 293 -4.84 -2.69 5.64
N HIS A 294 -4.22 -3.87 5.60
CA HIS A 294 -4.63 -4.99 4.77
C HIS A 294 -5.29 -6.05 5.63
N LEU A 295 -6.45 -6.54 5.17
CA LEU A 295 -7.05 -7.75 5.69
C LEU A 295 -6.58 -8.93 4.84
N ILE A 296 -5.85 -9.83 5.47
CA ILE A 296 -5.43 -11.11 4.94
C ILE A 296 -6.59 -12.09 5.16
N PRO A 297 -7.17 -12.63 4.07
CA PRO A 297 -8.25 -13.59 4.17
C PRO A 297 -7.75 -14.91 4.75
N ASP A 298 -8.67 -15.72 5.23
CA ASP A 298 -8.42 -17.12 5.58
C ASP A 298 -7.99 -17.89 4.32
N PHE A 299 -6.71 -18.24 4.23
CA PHE A 299 -6.15 -18.88 3.03
C PHE A 299 -6.75 -20.26 2.77
N GLN A 300 -7.06 -21.02 3.83
CA GLN A 300 -7.68 -22.33 3.70
C GLN A 300 -9.10 -22.20 3.15
N GLU A 301 -9.90 -21.27 3.69
CA GLU A 301 -11.25 -21.01 3.21
C GLU A 301 -11.25 -20.48 1.78
N LEU A 302 -10.34 -19.57 1.45
CA LEU A 302 -10.20 -19.03 0.11
C LEU A 302 -9.82 -20.11 -0.90
N GLY A 303 -8.85 -20.96 -0.57
CA GLY A 303 -8.45 -22.11 -1.38
C GLY A 303 -9.61 -23.08 -1.59
N ASN A 304 -10.35 -23.41 -0.53
CA ASN A 304 -11.53 -24.25 -0.64
C ASN A 304 -12.63 -23.63 -1.50
N LEU A 305 -12.83 -22.30 -1.41
CA LEU A 305 -13.80 -21.60 -2.24
C LEU A 305 -13.45 -21.73 -3.73
N ILE A 306 -12.20 -21.41 -4.09
CA ILE A 306 -11.71 -21.43 -5.47
C ILE A 306 -11.67 -22.85 -6.03
N TYR A 307 -11.15 -23.83 -5.30
CA TYR A 307 -10.94 -25.17 -5.87
C TYR A 307 -12.14 -26.11 -5.71
N LYS A 308 -13.03 -25.87 -4.75
CA LYS A 308 -14.08 -26.83 -4.38
C LYS A 308 -15.49 -26.23 -4.33
N TYR A 309 -15.68 -25.09 -3.66
CA TYR A 309 -17.03 -24.63 -3.35
C TYR A 309 -17.69 -23.87 -4.51
N GLN A 310 -16.93 -23.11 -5.30
CA GLN A 310 -17.48 -22.33 -6.41
C GLN A 310 -18.18 -23.18 -7.49
N TYR A 311 -17.79 -24.45 -7.63
CA TYR A 311 -18.38 -25.38 -8.59
C TYR A 311 -19.65 -26.08 -8.07
N LYS A 312 -20.06 -25.81 -6.82
CA LYS A 312 -21.27 -26.40 -6.26
C LYS A 312 -22.51 -25.63 -6.73
N ARG A 313 -23.55 -26.35 -7.14
CA ARG A 313 -24.82 -25.79 -7.62
C ARG A 313 -25.54 -24.88 -6.60
N ASN A 314 -25.24 -25.04 -5.32
CA ASN A 314 -25.86 -24.27 -4.24
C ASN A 314 -25.10 -22.98 -3.90
N ILE A 315 -23.99 -22.67 -4.59
CA ILE A 315 -23.24 -21.43 -4.44
C ILE A 315 -23.61 -20.46 -5.55
N THR A 316 -23.83 -19.19 -5.17
CA THR A 316 -24.03 -18.09 -6.11
C THR A 316 -23.22 -16.89 -5.63
N PHE A 317 -22.49 -16.24 -6.53
CA PHE A 317 -21.72 -15.04 -6.19
C PHE A 317 -22.59 -13.79 -6.30
N HIS A 318 -22.32 -12.82 -5.45
CA HIS A 318 -22.92 -11.49 -5.56
C HIS A 318 -22.47 -10.80 -6.85
N SER A 319 -23.34 -10.00 -7.47
CA SER A 319 -23.08 -9.36 -8.77
C SER A 319 -21.83 -8.47 -8.78
N ASN A 320 -21.54 -7.85 -7.65
CA ASN A 320 -20.40 -6.94 -7.49
C ASN A 320 -19.13 -7.64 -7.00
N GLN A 321 -19.15 -8.97 -6.86
CA GLN A 321 -17.96 -9.73 -6.49
C GLN A 321 -17.04 -9.86 -7.69
N LYS A 322 -15.74 -9.53 -7.52
CA LYS A 322 -14.72 -9.90 -8.50
C LYS A 322 -14.18 -11.29 -8.17
N TYR A 323 -14.36 -12.21 -9.10
CA TYR A 323 -13.87 -13.58 -9.00
C TYR A 323 -13.67 -14.15 -10.40
N GLY A 324 -12.92 -15.24 -10.48
CA GLY A 324 -12.71 -16.02 -11.68
C GLY A 324 -12.39 -17.46 -11.32
N LYS A 325 -11.95 -18.22 -12.32
CA LYS A 325 -11.67 -19.66 -12.15
C LYS A 325 -10.60 -19.92 -11.08
N ASP A 326 -9.63 -19.04 -10.98
CA ASP A 326 -8.39 -19.16 -10.21
C ASP A 326 -8.18 -18.02 -9.20
N PHE A 327 -9.15 -17.11 -9.07
CA PHE A 327 -9.03 -15.99 -8.13
C PHE A 327 -10.37 -15.61 -7.49
N PHE A 328 -10.28 -15.07 -6.27
CA PHE A 328 -11.37 -14.43 -5.58
C PHE A 328 -10.83 -13.23 -4.79
N GLN A 329 -11.51 -12.09 -4.87
CA GLN A 329 -11.08 -10.87 -4.18
C GLN A 329 -11.57 -10.83 -2.72
N GLY A 330 -10.65 -10.74 -1.76
CA GLY A 330 -10.93 -10.44 -0.35
C GLY A 330 -11.34 -11.64 0.51
N GLN A 331 -11.79 -11.39 1.75
CA GLN A 331 -12.27 -12.45 2.65
C GLN A 331 -13.67 -12.92 2.21
N PRO A 332 -13.87 -14.19 1.84
CA PRO A 332 -15.20 -14.69 1.50
C PRO A 332 -16.13 -14.68 2.71
N VAL A 333 -17.38 -14.30 2.47
CA VAL A 333 -18.49 -14.41 3.40
C VAL A 333 -19.66 -15.13 2.74
N TYR A 334 -20.37 -15.94 3.52
CA TYR A 334 -21.48 -16.78 3.09
C TYR A 334 -22.77 -16.33 3.76
N ILE A 335 -23.80 -16.09 2.97
CA ILE A 335 -25.13 -15.65 3.41
C ILE A 335 -26.15 -16.67 2.92
N LEU A 336 -26.92 -17.25 3.84
CA LEU A 336 -27.97 -18.22 3.51
C LEU A 336 -29.17 -17.49 2.86
N LYS A 337 -29.55 -17.88 1.64
CA LYS A 337 -30.69 -17.30 0.94
C LYS A 337 -32.01 -17.83 1.53
N SER A 338 -33.05 -16.99 1.46
CA SER A 338 -34.42 -17.38 1.80
C SER A 338 -34.91 -18.52 0.91
N VAL A 339 -35.66 -19.46 1.47
CA VAL A 339 -36.19 -20.61 0.73
C VAL A 339 -37.71 -20.61 0.79
N SER A 340 -38.36 -20.73 -0.36
CA SER A 340 -39.80 -21.00 -0.42
C SER A 340 -40.03 -22.49 -0.13
N SER A 341 -40.69 -22.79 0.99
CA SER A 341 -40.95 -24.17 1.40
C SER A 341 -42.42 -24.38 1.76
N LYS A 342 -42.92 -25.60 1.53
CA LYS A 342 -44.27 -26.01 1.93
C LYS A 342 -44.25 -26.49 3.38
N ASN A 343 -45.25 -26.07 4.14
CA ASN A 343 -45.53 -26.68 5.45
C ASN A 343 -46.09 -28.09 5.23
N LYS A 344 -45.52 -29.08 5.91
CA LYS A 344 -45.91 -30.49 5.78
C LYS A 344 -47.36 -30.76 6.19
N LYS A 345 -47.89 -30.00 7.16
CA LYS A 345 -49.25 -30.15 7.69
C LYS A 345 -50.27 -29.38 6.87
N THR A 346 -50.00 -28.10 6.57
CA THR A 346 -50.99 -27.22 5.93
C THR A 346 -50.86 -27.12 4.41
N GLN A 347 -49.80 -27.69 3.82
CA GLN A 347 -49.45 -27.61 2.38
C GLN A 347 -49.22 -26.19 1.84
N GLN A 348 -49.38 -25.16 2.67
CA GLN A 348 -49.16 -23.76 2.30
C GLN A 348 -47.67 -23.50 2.06
N LYS A 349 -47.38 -22.80 0.96
CA LYS A 349 -46.03 -22.32 0.64
C LYS A 349 -45.74 -21.04 1.45
N LYS A 350 -44.60 -21.01 2.12
CA LYS A 350 -44.11 -19.83 2.85
C LYS A 350 -42.63 -19.60 2.54
N VAL A 351 -42.25 -18.34 2.43
CA VAL A 351 -40.83 -17.94 2.35
C VAL A 351 -40.25 -17.99 3.76
N ILE A 352 -39.23 -18.82 3.92
CA ILE A 352 -38.55 -19.04 5.19
C ILE A 352 -37.18 -18.36 5.11
N ASN A 353 -36.94 -17.46 6.05
CA ASN A 353 -35.67 -16.74 6.19
C ASN A 353 -34.86 -17.37 7.32
N TYR A 354 -33.57 -17.57 7.08
CA TYR A 354 -32.64 -17.94 8.15
C TYR A 354 -32.27 -16.67 8.92
N ASN A 355 -32.85 -16.52 10.11
CA ASN A 355 -32.55 -15.43 11.04
C ASN A 355 -32.17 -16.01 12.41
N TYR A 356 -31.24 -15.36 13.10
CA TYR A 356 -30.92 -15.69 14.47
C TYR A 356 -31.60 -14.72 15.42
N SER A 357 -32.32 -15.22 16.42
CA SER A 357 -32.93 -14.40 17.47
C SER A 357 -32.06 -14.45 18.73
N LEU A 358 -31.42 -13.33 19.07
CA LEU A 358 -30.78 -13.17 20.38
C LEU A 358 -31.81 -12.56 21.35
N ASN A 359 -31.71 -12.87 22.66
CA ASN A 359 -32.61 -12.63 23.82
C ASN A 359 -33.57 -11.41 23.87
N ASN A 360 -33.54 -10.47 22.92
CA ASN A 360 -34.32 -9.25 22.87
C ASN A 360 -35.28 -9.19 21.65
N ASN A 361 -35.78 -10.32 21.15
CA ASN A 361 -36.68 -10.40 19.96
C ASN A 361 -36.16 -9.71 18.68
N LYS A 362 -34.84 -9.43 18.60
CA LYS A 362 -34.22 -8.86 17.41
C LYS A 362 -33.77 -9.99 16.50
N ASN A 363 -34.22 -9.94 15.25
CA ASN A 363 -33.77 -10.83 14.20
C ASN A 363 -32.46 -10.32 13.61
N TYR A 364 -31.46 -11.18 13.59
CA TYR A 364 -30.16 -10.93 12.97
C TYR A 364 -30.03 -11.74 11.69
N GLU A 365 -29.64 -11.04 10.62
CA GLU A 365 -29.14 -11.65 9.39
C GLU A 365 -27.72 -12.13 9.64
N VAL A 366 -27.49 -13.42 9.40
CA VAL A 366 -26.24 -14.09 9.77
C VAL A 366 -25.30 -14.13 8.58
N VAL A 367 -24.06 -13.73 8.81
CA VAL A 367 -22.98 -13.71 7.83
C VAL A 367 -21.87 -14.63 8.32
N PHE A 368 -21.62 -15.72 7.62
CA PHE A 368 -20.62 -16.72 7.99
C PHE A 368 -19.30 -16.44 7.30
N LEU A 369 -18.18 -16.58 8.02
CA LEU A 369 -16.84 -16.47 7.43
C LEU A 369 -16.29 -17.79 6.90
N ASN A 370 -16.99 -18.90 7.16
CA ASN A 370 -16.57 -20.25 6.76
C ASN A 370 -17.78 -21.03 6.23
N TYR A 371 -17.59 -21.67 5.07
CA TYR A 371 -18.64 -22.43 4.38
C TYR A 371 -19.17 -23.61 5.21
N GLU A 372 -18.30 -24.34 5.89
CA GLU A 372 -18.69 -25.53 6.65
C GLU A 372 -19.53 -25.17 7.87
N VAL A 373 -19.17 -24.08 8.56
CA VAL A 373 -19.98 -23.53 9.65
C VAL A 373 -21.37 -23.13 9.16
N ALA A 374 -21.48 -22.52 7.97
CA ALA A 374 -22.77 -22.18 7.38
C ALA A 374 -23.63 -23.44 7.11
N LEU A 375 -23.03 -24.51 6.61
CA LEU A 375 -23.73 -25.79 6.41
C LEU A 375 -24.20 -26.43 7.73
N LEU A 376 -23.35 -26.42 8.76
CA LEU A 376 -23.70 -26.94 10.07
C LEU A 376 -24.88 -26.16 10.67
N ALA A 377 -24.85 -24.83 10.56
CA ALA A 377 -25.93 -23.96 10.99
C ALA A 377 -27.24 -24.25 10.24
N TRP A 378 -27.17 -24.48 8.93
CA TRP A 378 -28.34 -24.87 8.14
C TRP A 378 -28.92 -26.23 8.56
N ARG A 379 -28.08 -27.24 8.77
CA ARG A 379 -28.55 -28.57 9.23
C ARG A 379 -29.32 -28.46 10.54
N LYS A 380 -28.80 -27.68 11.49
CA LYS A 380 -29.48 -27.41 12.76
C LYS A 380 -30.82 -26.69 12.55
N PHE A 381 -30.87 -25.72 11.64
CA PHE A 381 -32.09 -25.00 11.30
C PHE A 381 -33.16 -25.89 10.66
N VAL A 382 -32.76 -26.81 9.77
CA VAL A 382 -33.66 -27.80 9.17
C VAL A 382 -34.26 -28.70 10.26
N MET A 383 -33.45 -29.18 11.21
CA MET A 383 -33.92 -29.99 12.33
C MET A 383 -34.93 -29.23 13.21
N GLN A 384 -34.66 -27.96 13.51
CA GLN A 384 -35.55 -27.11 14.32
C GLN A 384 -36.86 -26.76 13.60
N ASN A 385 -36.86 -26.76 12.26
CA ASN A 385 -38.00 -26.40 11.43
C ASN A 385 -38.55 -27.62 10.67
N ASN A 386 -38.63 -28.79 11.33
CA ASN A 386 -39.08 -30.04 10.72
C ASN A 386 -40.53 -29.98 10.19
N SER A 387 -41.32 -28.97 10.58
CA SER A 387 -42.65 -28.70 10.03
C SER A 387 -42.64 -28.29 8.55
N TYR A 388 -41.49 -27.91 7.99
CA TYR A 388 -41.35 -27.46 6.60
C TYR A 388 -40.50 -28.45 5.78
N CYS A 389 -40.79 -28.53 4.48
CA CYS A 389 -39.99 -29.29 3.51
C CYS A 389 -38.76 -28.48 3.08
N LEU A 390 -37.80 -28.30 3.97
CA LEU A 390 -36.57 -27.57 3.69
C LEU A 390 -35.57 -28.43 2.90
N PRO A 391 -34.79 -27.85 1.98
CA PRO A 391 -33.75 -28.58 1.24
C PRO A 391 -32.62 -29.01 2.16
N SER A 392 -32.00 -30.16 1.83
CA SER A 392 -30.85 -30.70 2.58
C SER A 392 -29.62 -29.80 2.52
N VAL A 393 -29.46 -29.06 1.42
CA VAL A 393 -28.37 -28.12 1.18
C VAL A 393 -28.97 -26.73 0.89
N PRO A 394 -28.50 -25.65 1.54
CA PRO A 394 -29.02 -24.32 1.31
C PRO A 394 -28.37 -23.68 0.09
N ASN A 395 -29.15 -22.82 -0.57
CA ASN A 395 -28.60 -21.86 -1.53
C ASN A 395 -27.87 -20.75 -0.75
N MET A 396 -26.61 -20.51 -1.09
CA MET A 396 -25.77 -19.52 -0.45
C MET A 396 -25.34 -18.44 -1.44
N LEU A 397 -25.38 -17.22 -0.95
CA LEU A 397 -24.77 -16.06 -1.59
C LEU A 397 -23.35 -15.88 -1.04
N VAL A 398 -22.36 -15.79 -1.92
CA VAL A 398 -20.97 -15.52 -1.58
C VAL A 398 -20.62 -14.10 -1.98
N TYR A 399 -19.97 -13.37 -1.07
CA TYR A 399 -19.44 -12.03 -1.33
C TYR A 399 -18.13 -11.83 -0.57
N ASN A 400 -17.43 -10.71 -0.79
CA ASN A 400 -16.24 -10.36 -0.02
C ASN A 400 -16.61 -9.42 1.14
N LEU A 401 -15.94 -9.61 2.28
CA LEU A 401 -16.24 -8.89 3.51
C LEU A 401 -16.07 -7.38 3.35
N GLU A 402 -15.01 -6.95 2.68
CA GLU A 402 -14.64 -5.54 2.55
C GLU A 402 -15.68 -4.75 1.75
N ASP A 403 -16.12 -5.28 0.61
CA ASP A 403 -17.17 -4.67 -0.20
C ASP A 403 -18.56 -4.89 0.39
N PHE A 404 -18.79 -6.00 1.09
CA PHE A 404 -20.02 -6.19 1.88
C PHE A 404 -20.19 -5.08 2.91
N LEU A 405 -19.13 -4.69 3.63
CA LEU A 405 -19.18 -3.57 4.58
C LEU A 405 -19.43 -2.23 3.88
N LYS A 406 -18.82 -1.99 2.70
CA LYS A 406 -19.07 -0.76 1.92
C LYS A 406 -20.52 -0.69 1.42
N PHE A 407 -21.04 -1.79 0.90
CA PHE A 407 -22.44 -1.89 0.49
C PHE A 407 -23.39 -1.60 1.66
N TYR A 408 -23.06 -2.14 2.84
CA TYR A 408 -23.85 -1.92 4.05
C TYR A 408 -23.74 -0.47 4.58
N GLU A 409 -22.62 0.21 4.37
CA GLU A 409 -22.43 1.64 4.68
C GLU A 409 -23.39 2.52 3.86
N GLN A 410 -23.53 2.21 2.56
CA GLN A 410 -24.32 2.97 1.57
C GLN A 410 -25.84 2.81 1.70
N ARG A 411 -26.31 1.74 2.35
CA ARG A 411 -27.75 1.50 2.54
C ARG A 411 -28.39 2.61 3.40
N GLU A 412 -29.66 2.93 3.16
CA GLU A 412 -30.39 3.84 4.03
C GLU A 412 -30.61 3.22 5.43
N ASN A 413 -30.60 4.04 6.48
CA ASN A 413 -30.60 3.55 7.86
C ASN A 413 -31.84 2.74 8.23
N ASN A 414 -33.00 3.01 7.60
CA ASN A 414 -34.25 2.29 7.87
C ASN A 414 -34.24 0.85 7.33
N ASP A 415 -33.42 0.56 6.30
CA ASP A 415 -33.32 -0.76 5.67
C ASP A 415 -32.16 -1.62 6.21
N LYS A 416 -31.42 -1.12 7.20
CA LYS A 416 -30.25 -1.82 7.73
C LYS A 416 -30.65 -2.88 8.76
N LYS A 417 -30.94 -4.09 8.26
CA LYS A 417 -31.05 -5.32 9.06
C LYS A 417 -29.88 -5.46 10.05
N ASN A 418 -30.14 -5.97 11.25
CA ASN A 418 -29.07 -6.28 12.19
C ASN A 418 -28.23 -7.43 11.65
N LEU A 419 -26.92 -7.30 11.68
CA LEU A 419 -25.99 -8.31 11.19
C LEU A 419 -25.41 -9.08 12.35
N LEU A 420 -25.19 -10.38 12.17
CA LEU A 420 -24.42 -11.23 13.08
C LEU A 420 -23.33 -11.93 12.29
N PHE A 421 -22.06 -11.61 12.59
CA PHE A 421 -20.93 -12.29 11.97
C PHE A 421 -20.56 -13.54 12.77
N VAL A 422 -20.39 -14.66 12.08
CA VAL A 422 -20.01 -15.94 12.66
C VAL A 422 -18.60 -16.31 12.19
N PRO A 423 -17.59 -16.29 13.09
CA PRO A 423 -16.22 -16.64 12.73
C PRO A 423 -16.08 -18.13 12.38
N SER A 424 -14.93 -18.50 11.83
CA SER A 424 -14.55 -19.91 11.68
C SER A 424 -14.45 -20.58 13.06
N GLN A 425 -14.56 -21.92 13.06
CA GLN A 425 -14.45 -22.70 14.29
C GLN A 425 -13.06 -22.55 14.93
N GLN A 426 -12.00 -22.45 14.13
CA GLN A 426 -10.63 -22.21 14.58
C GLN A 426 -10.53 -20.86 15.30
N SER A 427 -10.99 -19.77 14.68
CA SER A 427 -10.97 -18.42 15.28
C SER A 427 -11.74 -18.38 16.61
N TYR A 428 -12.89 -19.06 16.69
CA TYR A 428 -13.64 -19.15 17.93
C TYR A 428 -12.88 -19.90 19.04
N LYS A 429 -12.34 -21.09 18.73
CA LYS A 429 -11.54 -21.89 19.68
C LYS A 429 -10.31 -21.11 20.15
N PHE A 430 -9.62 -20.42 19.24
CA PHE A 430 -8.44 -19.63 19.54
C PHE A 430 -8.72 -18.50 20.53
N ILE A 431 -9.80 -17.72 20.35
CA ILE A 431 -10.17 -16.71 21.36
C ILE A 431 -10.52 -17.39 22.67
N LYS A 432 -11.36 -18.43 22.64
CA LYS A 432 -11.83 -19.10 23.84
C LYS A 432 -10.64 -19.52 24.71
N ASN A 433 -9.69 -20.24 24.14
CA ASN A 433 -8.49 -20.70 24.84
C ASN A 433 -7.62 -19.53 25.34
N ASN A 434 -7.44 -18.48 24.54
CA ASN A 434 -6.63 -17.33 24.93
C ASN A 434 -7.27 -16.46 26.02
N VAL A 435 -8.60 -16.40 26.11
CA VAL A 435 -9.32 -15.70 27.18
C VAL A 435 -9.16 -16.46 28.49
N PHE A 436 -9.32 -17.79 28.49
CA PHE A 436 -9.12 -18.64 29.67
C PHE A 436 -7.68 -18.57 30.20
N ASN A 437 -6.67 -18.55 29.32
CA ASN A 437 -5.27 -18.50 29.73
C ASN A 437 -4.84 -17.12 30.27
N LYS A 438 -5.48 -16.02 29.83
CA LYS A 438 -5.14 -14.65 30.30
C LYS A 438 -5.81 -14.28 31.63
N SER A 439 -6.95 -14.87 31.98
CA SER A 439 -7.60 -14.63 33.28
C SER A 439 -6.77 -15.09 34.49
N GLN A 440 -5.74 -15.90 34.29
CA GLN A 440 -4.84 -16.36 35.35
C GLN A 440 -3.61 -15.46 35.58
N GLN A 441 -3.36 -14.45 34.74
CA GLN A 441 -2.17 -13.58 34.86
C GLN A 441 -2.56 -12.10 34.99
N HIS A 442 -3.13 -11.73 36.14
CA HIS A 442 -3.37 -10.35 36.52
C HIS A 442 -2.11 -9.72 37.14
N ILE A 443 -1.24 -9.17 36.29
CA ILE A 443 -0.25 -8.15 36.72
C ILE A 443 -0.71 -6.81 36.11
N PRO A 444 -0.67 -5.67 36.85
CA PRO A 444 -1.10 -4.38 36.32
C PRO A 444 -0.14 -3.85 35.24
N GLN A 445 -0.34 -4.34 34.01
CA GLN A 445 0.46 -4.04 32.82
C GLN A 445 0.54 -2.54 32.46
N LYS A 446 -0.23 -1.65 33.10
CA LYS A 446 -0.19 -0.21 32.83
C LYS A 446 1.09 0.46 33.36
N PHE A 447 1.63 0.02 34.50
CA PHE A 447 2.83 0.64 35.10
C PHE A 447 4.12 0.21 34.41
N SER A 448 4.26 -1.07 34.07
CA SER A 448 5.43 -1.58 33.33
C SER A 448 5.59 -0.93 31.95
N LYS A 449 4.49 -0.61 31.27
CA LYS A 449 4.50 0.01 29.93
C LYS A 449 5.06 1.43 29.91
N LYS A 450 4.68 2.26 30.89
CA LYS A 450 5.21 3.63 31.00
C LYS A 450 6.69 3.60 31.36
N PHE A 451 7.07 2.68 32.25
CA PHE A 451 8.47 2.50 32.66
C PHE A 451 9.38 2.05 31.50
N LEU A 452 8.94 1.08 30.69
CA LEU A 452 9.71 0.64 29.51
C LEU A 452 9.91 1.78 28.50
N ARG A 453 8.90 2.62 28.29
CA ARG A 453 9.02 3.80 27.40
C ARG A 453 10.04 4.80 27.94
N PHE A 454 10.00 5.07 29.25
CA PHE A 454 10.98 5.93 29.91
C PHE A 454 12.40 5.33 29.82
N GLN A 455 12.54 4.02 30.05
CA GLN A 455 13.81 3.31 29.96
C GLN A 455 14.41 3.41 28.55
N ILE A 456 13.60 3.30 27.49
CA ILE A 456 14.09 3.47 26.11
C ILE A 456 14.49 4.91 25.84
N ILE A 457 13.71 5.90 26.28
CA ILE A 457 14.05 7.31 26.10
C ILE A 457 15.37 7.61 26.82
N ALA A 458 15.51 7.15 28.07
CA ALA A 458 16.73 7.29 28.85
C ALA A 458 17.94 6.61 28.18
N LYS A 459 17.77 5.37 27.68
CA LYS A 459 18.82 4.67 26.91
C LYS A 459 19.18 5.40 25.63
N ARG A 460 18.21 5.96 24.89
CA ARG A 460 18.45 6.75 23.68
C ARG A 460 19.16 8.07 23.98
N ILE A 461 18.78 8.76 25.05
CA ILE A 461 19.47 9.98 25.50
C ILE A 461 20.92 9.61 25.88
N PHE A 462 21.09 8.57 26.70
CA PHE A 462 22.40 8.09 27.12
C PHE A 462 23.29 7.70 25.94
N TRP A 463 22.78 6.88 25.00
CA TRP A 463 23.51 6.51 23.79
C TRP A 463 23.75 7.69 22.84
N SER A 464 22.86 8.68 22.78
CA SER A 464 23.09 9.89 22.00
C SER A 464 24.21 10.77 22.58
N LEU A 465 24.39 10.71 23.90
CA LEU A 465 25.45 11.42 24.62
C LEU A 465 26.78 10.67 24.57
N THR A 466 26.77 9.34 24.61
CA THR A 466 28.00 8.52 24.65
C THR A 466 28.52 8.10 23.27
N SER A 467 27.68 8.04 22.23
CA SER A 467 28.12 7.66 20.86
C SER A 467 28.94 8.71 20.11
N ARG A 468 29.15 9.90 20.71
CA ARG A 468 29.98 10.98 20.15
C ARG A 468 31.25 11.23 20.97
N GLN A 469 31.88 10.19 21.50
CA GLN A 469 33.29 10.32 21.92
C GLN A 469 34.17 10.21 20.67
N PRO A 470 34.99 11.22 20.35
CA PRO A 470 36.00 11.07 19.31
C PRO A 470 36.98 9.98 19.77
N THR A 471 37.24 9.01 18.92
CA THR A 471 38.39 8.12 19.07
C THR A 471 39.64 8.97 18.84
N ASN A 472 40.13 9.60 19.90
CA ASN A 472 41.48 10.14 19.93
C ASN A 472 42.43 8.94 20.03
N LEU A 473 43.15 8.67 18.94
CA LEU A 473 44.47 8.05 18.97
C LEU A 473 45.49 9.17 18.86
#